data_AF-A0A0J0XVQ8-F1
#
_entry.id   AF-A0A0J0XVQ8-F1
#
_cell.length_a   1.000
_cell.length_b   1.000
_cell.length_c   1.000
_cell.angle_alpha   90.00
_cell.angle_beta   90.00
_cell.angle_gamma   90.00
#
_symmetry.space_group_name_H-M   'P 1'
#
loop_
_entity.id
_entity.type
_entity.pdbx_description
1 polymer ?
#
loop_
_entity_poly.entity_id
_entity_poly.type
_entity_poly.pdbx_seq_one_letter_code
_entity_poly.pdbx_strand_id
1 'polypeptide(L)'
;MAPPHTFRPPHVQVRPPIKARAPFLAAEHRSAEYDGKFRVVLVSSDSPASAAMPSLVGSLCRDHTFDLQVVATLPSLRYYDQTALDDAVKTVWNLHDDGTLDWGVRRWTDTDEAEAWSKPGDPVLPSELARWADLVVVAPCSADMLAKIVAGFADNIAVSYQSWVS
;
A
#
# COMPACT_ATOMS: atom_id res chain seq x y z
N MET A 1 41.13 22.09 -3.49
CA MET A 1 40.89 20.84 -2.71
C MET A 1 39.46 20.93 -2.20
N ALA A 2 38.52 20.24 -2.84
CA ALA A 2 37.11 20.26 -2.43
C ALA A 2 36.96 19.47 -1.11
N PRO A 3 36.09 19.90 -0.17
CA PRO A 3 35.89 19.18 1.07
C PRO A 3 35.30 17.78 0.78
N PRO A 4 35.65 16.76 1.59
CA PRO A 4 35.09 15.43 1.42
C PRO A 4 33.57 15.48 1.59
N HIS A 5 32.85 14.85 0.66
CA HIS A 5 31.41 14.65 0.77
C HIS A 5 31.14 13.83 2.03
N THR A 6 30.85 14.49 3.15
CA THR A 6 30.31 13.83 4.33
C THR A 6 28.97 13.21 3.95
N PHE A 7 28.95 11.88 3.84
CA PHE A 7 27.72 11.11 3.73
C PHE A 7 26.88 11.42 4.98
N ARG A 8 25.91 12.31 4.82
CA ARG A 8 24.91 12.56 5.84
C ARG A 8 23.89 11.44 5.68
N PRO A 9 23.74 10.52 6.65
CA PRO A 9 22.68 9.52 6.54
C PRO A 9 21.36 10.27 6.35
N PRO A 10 20.51 9.86 5.40
CA PRO A 10 19.24 10.52 5.18
C PRO A 10 18.46 10.49 6.48
N HIS A 11 18.03 11.67 6.93
CA HIS A 11 17.16 11.77 8.08
C HIS A 11 15.83 11.15 7.67
N VAL A 12 15.53 9.96 8.19
CA VAL A 12 14.20 9.38 8.05
C VAL A 12 13.23 10.37 8.71
N GLN A 13 12.40 11.02 7.90
CA GLN A 13 11.35 11.86 8.44
C GLN A 13 10.35 10.95 9.15
N VAL A 14 10.38 11.01 10.48
CA VAL A 14 9.38 10.35 11.33
C VAL A 14 8.10 11.16 11.19
N ARG A 15 7.21 10.70 10.31
CA ARG A 15 5.87 11.24 10.13
C ARG A 15 4.84 10.11 10.09
N PRO A 16 3.66 10.31 10.69
CA PRO A 16 2.56 9.37 10.54
C PRO A 16 2.15 9.24 9.06
N PRO A 17 1.65 8.06 8.65
CA PRO A 17 1.24 7.83 7.27
C PRO A 17 0.00 8.67 6.95
N ILE A 18 0.09 9.43 5.86
CA ILE A 18 -1.05 10.15 5.28
C ILE A 18 -1.69 9.24 4.24
N LYS A 19 -3.01 9.11 4.30
CA LYS A 19 -3.77 8.27 3.39
C LYS A 19 -3.60 8.77 1.97
N ALA A 20 -3.22 7.86 1.08
CA ALA A 20 -3.09 8.16 -0.35
C ALA A 20 -4.44 8.55 -0.95
N ARG A 21 -4.42 9.33 -2.02
CA ARG A 21 -5.62 9.77 -2.76
C ARG A 21 -5.68 9.08 -4.12
N ALA A 22 -6.87 8.97 -4.68
CA ALA A 22 -7.06 8.53 -6.07
C ALA A 22 -7.03 9.76 -7.01
N PRO A 23 -6.44 9.65 -8.22
CA PRO A 23 -5.65 8.51 -8.70
C PRO A 23 -4.31 8.38 -7.98
N PHE A 24 -3.81 7.16 -7.80
CA PHE A 24 -2.52 6.93 -7.18
C PHE A 24 -1.39 7.11 -8.21
N LEU A 25 -0.42 7.96 -7.88
CA LEU A 25 0.78 8.16 -8.69
C LEU A 25 2.02 7.84 -7.86
N ALA A 26 2.81 6.88 -8.30
CA ALA A 26 4.01 6.43 -7.61
C ALA A 26 4.97 7.60 -7.34
N ALA A 27 5.11 8.50 -8.31
CA ALA A 27 5.99 9.66 -8.23
C ALA A 27 5.61 10.68 -7.14
N GLU A 28 4.34 10.73 -6.72
CA GLU A 28 3.88 11.60 -5.63
C GLU A 28 4.16 10.99 -4.25
N HIS A 29 4.29 9.67 -4.19
CA HIS A 29 4.44 8.89 -2.95
C HIS A 29 5.83 8.26 -2.78
N ARG A 30 6.71 8.42 -3.77
CA ARG A 30 8.09 7.90 -3.77
C ARG A 30 9.07 8.97 -4.24
N SER A 31 9.96 9.37 -3.34
CA SER A 31 11.06 10.28 -3.66
C SER A 31 12.02 9.63 -4.69
N ALA A 32 12.55 10.44 -5.60
CA ALA A 32 13.61 10.01 -6.52
C ALA A 32 14.93 9.72 -5.79
N GLU A 33 15.17 10.38 -4.67
CA GLU A 33 16.28 10.10 -3.75
C GLU A 33 15.83 9.14 -2.65
N TYR A 34 16.77 8.34 -2.13
CA TYR A 34 16.52 7.43 -1.02
C TYR A 34 16.15 8.20 0.26
N ASP A 35 14.92 8.00 0.74
CA ASP A 35 14.34 8.68 1.89
C ASP A 35 14.28 7.81 3.16
N GLY A 36 14.91 6.63 3.12
CA GLY A 36 14.95 5.69 4.24
C GLY A 36 13.62 4.99 4.53
N LYS A 37 12.66 5.07 3.60
CA LYS A 37 11.39 4.35 3.67
C LYS A 37 11.45 3.03 2.91
N PHE A 38 10.93 1.96 3.53
CA PHE A 38 10.69 0.66 2.91
C PHE A 38 9.19 0.52 2.60
N ARG A 39 8.85 0.44 1.32
CA ARG A 39 7.47 0.53 0.83
C ARG A 39 6.90 -0.86 0.61
N VAL A 40 5.82 -1.18 1.31
CA VAL A 40 5.20 -2.51 1.24
C VAL A 40 3.76 -2.39 0.78
N VAL A 41 3.41 -3.16 -0.24
CA VAL A 41 2.01 -3.41 -0.62
C VAL A 41 1.56 -4.70 0.07
N LEU A 42 0.57 -4.59 0.94
CA LEU A 42 -0.09 -5.74 1.55
C LEU A 42 -1.31 -6.13 0.71
N VAL A 43 -1.42 -7.39 0.33
CA VAL A 43 -2.51 -7.88 -0.51
C VAL A 43 -3.38 -8.84 0.31
N SER A 44 -4.65 -8.48 0.54
CA SER A 44 -5.60 -9.30 1.28
C SER A 44 -6.49 -10.10 0.34
N SER A 45 -6.45 -11.43 0.48
CA SER A 45 -7.25 -12.35 -0.33
C SER A 45 -8.58 -12.74 0.32
N ASP A 46 -9.34 -13.60 -0.37
CA ASP A 46 -10.59 -14.16 0.13
C ASP A 46 -10.37 -15.21 1.24
N SER A 47 -10.11 -14.74 2.46
CA SER A 47 -9.93 -15.60 3.63
C SER A 47 -10.41 -14.90 4.90
N PRO A 48 -11.05 -15.61 5.86
CA PRO A 48 -11.41 -15.04 7.16
C PRO A 48 -10.24 -14.44 7.95
N ALA A 49 -9.02 -14.91 7.67
CA ALA A 49 -7.81 -14.35 8.27
C ALA A 49 -7.57 -12.88 7.86
N SER A 50 -8.25 -12.37 6.83
CA SER A 50 -8.20 -10.95 6.43
C SER A 50 -8.73 -10.02 7.52
N ALA A 51 -9.51 -10.52 8.50
CA ALA A 51 -9.89 -9.77 9.69
C ALA A 51 -8.70 -9.32 10.54
N ALA A 52 -7.52 -9.95 10.39
CA ALA A 52 -6.29 -9.55 11.07
C ALA A 52 -5.52 -8.44 10.34
N MET A 53 -5.95 -8.01 9.15
CA MET A 53 -5.28 -6.98 8.34
C MET A 53 -5.05 -5.66 9.10
N PRO A 54 -6.04 -5.11 9.85
CA PRO A 54 -5.81 -3.91 10.65
C PRO A 54 -4.69 -4.07 11.69
N SER A 55 -4.64 -5.23 12.37
CA SER A 55 -3.59 -5.52 13.36
C SER A 55 -2.20 -5.65 12.71
N LEU A 56 -2.12 -6.22 11.51
CA LEU A 56 -0.88 -6.30 10.74
C LEU A 56 -0.39 -4.90 10.33
N VAL A 57 -1.29 -4.08 9.77
CA VAL A 57 -1.01 -2.67 9.41
C VAL A 57 -0.54 -1.89 10.63
N GLY A 58 -1.27 -1.93 11.74
CA GLY A 58 -0.88 -1.26 12.97
C GLY A 58 0.50 -1.72 13.48
N SER A 59 0.78 -3.02 13.43
CA SER A 59 2.07 -3.56 13.89
C SER A 59 3.25 -3.08 13.03
N LEU A 60 3.09 -3.05 11.71
CA LEU A 60 4.12 -2.56 10.79
C LEU A 60 4.29 -1.03 10.89
N CYS A 61 3.20 -0.29 11.08
CA CYS A 61 3.24 1.17 11.25
C CYS A 61 3.94 1.63 12.53
N ARG A 62 4.25 0.74 13.49
CA ARG A 62 5.09 1.08 14.66
C ARG A 62 6.51 1.42 14.25
N ASP A 63 7.00 0.80 13.19
CA ASP A 63 8.30 1.12 12.63
C ASP A 63 8.11 2.24 11.59
N HIS A 64 8.70 3.40 11.89
CA HIS A 64 8.56 4.61 11.08
C HIS A 64 9.27 4.52 9.72
N THR A 65 10.04 3.45 9.48
CA THR A 65 10.67 3.19 8.18
C THR A 65 9.70 2.54 7.20
N PHE A 66 8.59 1.95 7.63
CA PHE A 66 7.62 1.34 6.71
C PHE A 66 6.60 2.35 6.22
N ASP A 67 6.40 2.37 4.89
CA ASP A 67 5.25 3.00 4.26
C ASP A 67 4.40 1.89 3.61
N LEU A 68 3.09 1.93 3.82
CA LEU A 68 2.21 0.82 3.46
C LEU A 68 1.11 1.27 2.49
N GLN A 69 0.70 0.36 1.62
CA GLN A 69 -0.56 0.41 0.88
C GLN A 69 -1.23 -0.96 1.02
N VAL A 70 -2.57 -1.00 1.06
CA VAL A 70 -3.33 -2.26 1.11
C VAL A 70 -4.09 -2.43 -0.19
N VAL A 71 -3.99 -3.60 -0.81
CA VAL A 71 -4.81 -4.02 -1.95
C VAL A 71 -5.72 -5.14 -1.48
N ALA A 72 -7.02 -4.99 -1.70
CA ALA A 72 -8.02 -5.90 -1.16
C ALA A 72 -8.91 -6.45 -2.27
N THR A 73 -9.01 -7.77 -2.36
CA THR A 73 -9.97 -8.40 -3.27
C THR A 73 -11.40 -8.14 -2.79
N LEU A 74 -12.37 -8.09 -3.70
CA LEU A 74 -13.78 -7.86 -3.35
C LEU A 74 -14.31 -8.77 -2.22
N PRO A 75 -14.02 -10.09 -2.20
CA PRO A 75 -14.47 -10.94 -1.09
C PRO A 75 -13.79 -10.65 0.25
N SER A 76 -12.56 -10.11 0.25
CA SER A 76 -11.84 -9.78 1.49
C SER A 76 -12.46 -8.60 2.25
N LEU A 77 -13.21 -7.75 1.54
CA LEU A 77 -13.85 -6.55 2.11
C LEU A 77 -14.93 -6.87 3.16
N ARG A 78 -15.39 -8.12 3.24
CA ARG A 78 -16.34 -8.57 4.27
C ARG A 78 -15.75 -8.67 5.67
N TYR A 79 -14.41 -8.66 5.78
CA TYR A 79 -13.71 -8.90 7.04
C TYR A 79 -13.17 -7.64 7.70
N TYR A 80 -12.98 -6.56 6.93
CA TYR A 80 -12.52 -5.27 7.44
C TYR A 80 -12.85 -4.16 6.42
N ASP A 81 -12.96 -2.93 6.92
CA ASP A 81 -13.20 -1.73 6.12
C ASP A 81 -12.01 -0.75 6.22
N GLN A 82 -12.12 0.40 5.54
CA GLN A 82 -11.09 1.45 5.58
C GLN A 82 -10.96 2.04 6.99
N THR A 83 -12.08 2.21 7.71
CA THR A 83 -12.11 2.76 9.06
C THR A 83 -11.28 1.94 10.04
N ALA A 84 -11.38 0.61 9.97
CA ALA A 84 -10.58 -0.28 10.80
C ALA A 84 -9.07 -0.12 10.58
N LEU A 85 -8.63 0.13 9.35
CA LEU A 85 -7.22 0.43 9.05
C LEU A 85 -6.80 1.78 9.64
N ASP A 86 -7.64 2.80 9.48
CA ASP A 86 -7.37 4.15 9.99
C ASP A 86 -7.26 4.13 11.51
N ASP A 87 -8.17 3.43 12.19
CA ASP A 87 -8.18 3.30 13.65
C ASP A 87 -6.93 2.56 14.16
N ALA A 88 -6.46 1.52 13.45
CA ALA A 88 -5.24 0.82 13.78
C ALA A 88 -4.01 1.73 13.68
N VAL A 89 -3.93 2.55 12.63
CA VAL A 89 -2.85 3.54 12.45
C VAL A 89 -2.92 4.63 13.52
N LYS A 90 -4.11 5.22 13.73
CA LYS A 90 -4.34 6.30 14.71
C LYS A 90 -3.98 5.84 16.12
N THR A 91 -4.34 4.61 16.50
CA THR A 91 -4.00 4.03 17.79
C THR A 91 -2.49 3.94 18.01
N VAL A 92 -1.75 3.46 17.01
CA VAL A 92 -0.29 3.25 17.10
C VAL A 92 0.47 4.57 17.16
N TRP A 93 -0.02 5.58 16.45
CA TRP A 93 0.62 6.90 16.39
C TRP A 93 0.01 7.92 17.37
N ASN A 94 -0.92 7.50 18.24
CA ASN A 94 -1.66 8.36 19.17
C ASN A 94 -2.29 9.59 18.48
N LEU A 95 -2.82 9.39 17.27
CA LEU A 95 -3.41 10.43 16.45
C LEU A 95 -4.87 10.64 16.82
N HIS A 96 -5.31 11.89 16.75
CA HIS A 96 -6.68 12.29 16.98
C HIS A 96 -7.24 12.89 15.70
N ASP A 97 -8.53 12.69 15.46
CA ASP A 97 -9.21 13.27 14.31
C ASP A 97 -9.46 14.76 14.57
N ASP A 98 -8.59 15.60 14.05
CA ASP A 98 -8.68 17.06 14.12
C ASP A 98 -9.20 17.68 12.81
N GLY A 99 -9.56 16.85 11.83
CA GLY A 99 -10.05 17.26 10.51
C GLY A 99 -9.00 17.91 9.61
N THR A 100 -7.72 17.97 10.00
CA THR A 100 -6.67 18.64 9.20
C THR A 100 -6.09 17.73 8.12
N LEU A 101 -5.88 16.46 8.45
CA LEU A 101 -5.24 15.47 7.60
C LEU A 101 -5.93 14.12 7.72
N ASP A 102 -6.03 13.44 6.59
CA ASP A 102 -6.58 12.09 6.53
C ASP A 102 -5.47 11.07 6.82
N TRP A 103 -5.30 10.75 8.11
CA TRP A 103 -4.30 9.80 8.58
C TRP A 103 -4.71 8.37 8.29
N GLY A 104 -3.80 7.58 7.73
CA GLY A 104 -4.08 6.16 7.50
C GLY A 104 -3.30 5.57 6.35
N VAL A 105 -3.62 4.29 6.09
CA VAL A 105 -3.13 3.51 4.95
C VAL A 105 -4.33 3.23 4.06
N ARG A 106 -4.23 3.58 2.77
CA ARG A 106 -5.35 3.39 1.84
C ARG A 106 -5.52 1.91 1.48
N ARG A 107 -6.77 1.47 1.45
CA ARG A 107 -7.21 0.21 0.87
C ARG A 107 -7.70 0.43 -0.55
N TRP A 108 -7.04 -0.20 -1.51
CA TRP A 108 -7.36 -0.20 -2.93
C TRP A 108 -8.16 -1.43 -3.33
N THR A 109 -9.11 -1.26 -4.24
CA THR A 109 -10.00 -2.30 -4.75
C THR A 109 -10.09 -2.25 -6.28
N ASP A 110 -10.67 -3.28 -6.90
CA ASP A 110 -10.92 -3.31 -8.35
C ASP A 110 -11.78 -2.11 -8.81
N THR A 111 -12.68 -1.61 -7.95
CA THR A 111 -13.49 -0.43 -8.24
C THR A 111 -12.64 0.83 -8.35
N ASP A 112 -11.64 1.01 -7.48
CA ASP A 112 -10.75 2.18 -7.53
C ASP A 112 -9.93 2.18 -8.83
N GLU A 113 -9.54 1.01 -9.33
CA GLU A 113 -8.86 0.88 -10.63
C GLU A 113 -9.78 1.27 -11.78
N ALA A 114 -11.00 0.73 -11.80
CA ALA A 114 -11.99 1.01 -12.83
C ALA A 114 -12.40 2.50 -12.87
N GLU A 115 -12.45 3.16 -11.71
CA GLU A 115 -12.76 4.60 -11.62
C GLU A 115 -11.57 5.48 -12.05
N ALA A 116 -10.33 5.04 -11.82
CA ALA A 116 -9.13 5.78 -12.19
C ALA A 116 -8.82 5.72 -13.69
N TRP A 117 -9.25 4.67 -14.38
CA TRP A 117 -9.01 4.47 -15.82
C TRP A 117 -10.19 4.94 -16.66
N SER A 118 -10.09 6.10 -17.33
CA SER A 118 -11.14 6.61 -18.22
C SER A 118 -10.70 6.73 -19.68
N LYS A 119 -9.44 7.11 -19.92
CA LYS A 119 -8.88 7.32 -21.26
C LYS A 119 -7.48 6.72 -21.40
N PRO A 120 -7.04 6.40 -22.64
CA PRO A 120 -5.66 5.99 -22.87
C PRO A 120 -4.67 7.02 -22.34
N GLY A 121 -3.71 6.57 -21.53
CA GLY A 121 -2.69 7.41 -20.90
C GLY A 121 -2.98 7.81 -19.45
N ASP A 122 -4.15 7.45 -18.92
CA ASP A 122 -4.42 7.55 -17.48
C ASP A 122 -3.53 6.58 -16.68
N PRO A 123 -3.20 6.89 -15.41
CA PRO A 123 -2.36 6.04 -14.59
C PRO A 123 -3.02 4.69 -14.32
N VAL A 124 -2.22 3.63 -14.46
CA VAL A 124 -2.66 2.25 -14.25
C VAL A 124 -2.36 1.89 -12.80
N LEU A 125 -3.39 1.85 -11.95
CA LEU A 125 -3.21 1.68 -10.49
C LEU A 125 -2.29 0.51 -10.11
N PRO A 126 -2.45 -0.73 -10.65
CA PRO A 126 -1.51 -1.80 -10.40
C PRO A 126 -0.05 -1.47 -10.77
N SER A 127 0.17 -0.82 -11.91
CA SER A 127 1.53 -0.45 -12.37
C SER A 127 2.14 0.64 -11.50
N GLU A 128 1.33 1.60 -11.04
CA GLU A 128 1.79 2.65 -10.14
C GLU A 128 2.12 2.08 -8.74
N LEU A 129 1.30 1.15 -8.24
CA LEU A 129 1.61 0.44 -6.99
C LEU A 129 2.89 -0.40 -7.11
N ALA A 130 3.12 -1.07 -8.25
CA ALA A 130 4.33 -1.82 -8.53
C ALA A 130 5.58 -0.93 -8.57
N ARG A 131 5.51 0.21 -9.27
CA ARG A 131 6.60 1.20 -9.32
C ARG A 131 6.88 1.82 -7.94
N TRP A 132 5.86 1.90 -7.09
CA TRP A 132 5.98 2.44 -5.74
C TRP A 132 6.54 1.42 -4.74
N ALA A 133 6.20 0.14 -4.84
CA ALA A 133 6.53 -0.87 -3.83
C ALA A 133 7.99 -1.35 -3.91
N ASP A 134 8.61 -1.60 -2.75
CA ASP A 134 9.84 -2.39 -2.63
C ASP A 134 9.53 -3.88 -2.39
N LEU A 135 8.38 -4.17 -1.77
CA LEU A 135 7.92 -5.52 -1.45
C LEU A 135 6.40 -5.62 -1.60
N VAL A 136 5.94 -6.75 -2.15
CA VAL A 136 4.52 -7.12 -2.17
C VAL A 136 4.34 -8.35 -1.30
N VAL A 137 3.43 -8.28 -0.33
CA VAL A 137 3.13 -9.38 0.59
C VAL A 137 1.68 -9.78 0.44
N VAL A 138 1.42 -11.02 0.04
CA VAL A 138 0.07 -11.57 0.00
C VAL A 138 -0.23 -12.25 1.33
N ALA A 139 -1.07 -11.63 2.16
CA ALA A 139 -1.41 -12.13 3.48
C ALA A 139 -2.82 -11.68 3.91
N PRO A 140 -3.72 -12.61 4.29
CA PRO A 140 -3.61 -14.06 4.05
C PRO A 140 -3.64 -14.37 2.55
N CYS A 141 -3.05 -15.49 2.14
CA CYS A 141 -3.15 -16.01 0.77
C CYS A 141 -4.15 -17.19 0.76
N SER A 142 -5.29 -17.02 0.09
CA SER A 142 -6.29 -18.07 -0.09
C SER A 142 -5.81 -19.09 -1.13
N ALA A 143 -6.35 -20.31 -1.09
CA ALA A 143 -6.02 -21.33 -2.07
C ALA A 143 -6.39 -20.91 -3.50
N ASP A 144 -7.51 -20.20 -3.67
CA ASP A 144 -7.94 -19.63 -4.95
C ASP A 144 -6.91 -18.62 -5.48
N MET A 145 -6.50 -17.67 -4.64
CA MET A 145 -5.51 -16.67 -5.04
C MET A 145 -4.15 -17.31 -5.36
N LEU A 146 -3.71 -18.28 -4.56
CA LEU A 146 -2.48 -19.03 -4.83
C LEU A 146 -2.57 -19.77 -6.18
N ALA A 147 -3.70 -20.43 -6.46
CA ALA A 147 -3.93 -21.12 -7.73
C ALA A 147 -3.89 -20.14 -8.92
N LYS A 148 -4.50 -18.96 -8.79
CA LYS A 148 -4.46 -17.90 -9.81
C LYS A 148 -3.05 -17.40 -10.06
N ILE A 149 -2.26 -17.16 -9.00
CA ILE A 149 -0.85 -16.77 -9.11
C ILE A 149 -0.05 -17.85 -9.85
N VAL A 150 -0.17 -19.11 -9.45
CA VAL A 150 0.58 -20.23 -10.05
C VAL A 150 0.21 -20.45 -11.52
N ALA A 151 -1.06 -20.26 -11.87
CA ALA A 151 -1.54 -20.40 -13.24
C ALA A 151 -1.37 -19.12 -14.09
N GLY A 152 -0.89 -18.02 -13.52
CA GLY A 152 -0.66 -16.75 -14.22
C GLY A 152 -1.93 -16.00 -14.62
N PHE A 153 -3.05 -16.19 -13.89
CA PHE A 153 -4.28 -15.43 -14.12
C PHE A 153 -4.16 -14.02 -13.56
N ALA A 154 -4.58 -13.02 -14.35
CA ALA A 154 -4.57 -11.60 -14.01
C ALA A 154 -5.99 -11.03 -14.11
N ASP A 155 -6.88 -11.48 -13.22
CA ASP A 155 -8.33 -11.17 -13.27
C ASP A 155 -8.79 -10.13 -12.23
N ASN A 156 -7.90 -9.61 -11.38
CA ASN A 156 -8.17 -8.58 -10.39
C ASN A 156 -6.87 -7.84 -10.01
N ILE A 157 -6.99 -6.67 -9.36
CA ILE A 157 -5.84 -5.82 -8.99
C ILE A 157 -4.78 -6.57 -8.17
N ALA A 158 -5.21 -7.52 -7.33
CA ALA A 158 -4.35 -8.29 -6.44
C ALA A 158 -3.49 -9.34 -7.17
N VAL A 159 -3.90 -9.80 -8.35
CA VAL A 159 -3.21 -10.83 -9.14
C VAL A 159 -2.84 -10.33 -10.54
N SER A 160 -2.93 -9.03 -10.81
CA SER A 160 -2.54 -8.41 -12.08
C SER A 160 -1.00 -8.43 -12.31
N TYR A 161 -0.39 -9.60 -12.20
CA TYR A 161 1.04 -9.90 -12.19
C TYR A 161 1.79 -9.25 -13.36
N GLN A 162 1.18 -9.13 -14.54
CA GLN A 162 1.82 -8.51 -15.70
C GLN A 162 2.27 -7.06 -15.47
N SER A 163 1.61 -6.33 -14.57
CA SER A 163 1.99 -4.95 -14.20
C SER A 163 3.12 -4.86 -13.17
N TRP A 164 3.42 -5.96 -12.45
CA TRP A 164 4.43 -5.96 -11.38
C TRP A 164 5.84 -6.28 -11.88
N VAL A 165 5.98 -6.76 -13.12
CA VAL A 165 7.25 -7.26 -13.68
C VAL A 165 7.66 -6.53 -14.97
N SER A 166 6.93 -5.50 -15.38
CA SER A 166 7.19 -4.70 -16.60
C SER A 166 7.88 -3.38 -16.33
#